data_AF-A0A2D4J172-F1
#
_entry.id   AF-A0A2D4J172-F1
#
_cell.length_a   1.000
_cell.length_b   1.000
_cell.length_c   1.000
_cell.angle_alpha   90.00
_cell.angle_beta   90.00
_cell.angle_gamma   90.00
#
_symmetry.space_group_name_H-M   'P 1'
#
loop_
_entity.id
_entity.type
_entity.pdbx_description
1 polymer ?
#
loop_
_entity_poly.entity_id
_entity_poly.type
_entity_poly.pdbx_seq_one_letter_code
_entity_poly.pdbx_strand_id
1 'polypeptide(L)'
;MGSKLVSVAVTPNGYADAVYQDWFVMPEERHMPFSAFLDILEKKITSPGVFYVQKQCSNLTEEFPELIGDVEPEIPWMSEALGKQPDAVNFWLGESSAVTSLHKDHYENLYCVISGEKHFLLHPPSDRPFIPYELYPPATYHISEDGSFDILEDKTAEKVPWIPLDPLNPDLKRYPEYTQAKPLRCTVKSGEMLYLPSLWFHHVQQSHGCIAVNYWYDMEYDLKYSYYQLLDSLTKVAQPILDSSWNS
;
A
#
# COMPACT_ATOMS: atom_id res chain seq x y z
N MET A 1 13.71 10.50 20.19
CA MET A 1 12.51 9.67 19.90
C MET A 1 12.63 8.20 20.30
N GLY A 2 13.80 7.65 20.68
CA GLY A 2 13.96 6.20 20.85
C GLY A 2 12.99 5.49 21.82
N SER A 3 12.58 6.12 22.93
CA SER A 3 11.66 5.52 23.90
C SER A 3 10.17 5.67 23.55
N LYS A 4 9.84 6.41 22.48
CA LYS A 4 8.46 6.70 22.10
C LYS A 4 7.81 5.44 21.53
N LEU A 5 6.57 5.17 21.95
CA LEU A 5 5.78 4.08 21.36
C LEU A 5 5.24 4.54 20.01
N VAL A 6 5.42 3.70 18.99
CA VAL A 6 4.92 3.94 17.63
C VAL A 6 4.15 2.71 17.16
N SER A 7 3.24 2.91 16.22
CA SER A 7 2.45 1.84 15.62
C SER A 7 3.24 1.19 14.49
N VAL A 8 3.56 -0.09 14.63
CA VAL A 8 4.34 -0.88 13.66
C VAL A 8 3.49 -2.02 13.14
N ALA A 9 3.35 -2.12 11.82
CA ALA A 9 2.73 -3.28 11.19
C ALA A 9 3.72 -4.46 11.20
N VAL A 10 3.22 -5.62 11.62
CA VAL A 10 3.99 -6.87 11.65
C VAL A 10 3.25 -7.93 10.83
N THR A 11 3.98 -8.58 9.93
CA THR A 11 3.44 -9.65 9.07
C THR A 11 4.39 -10.83 9.01
N PRO A 12 3.92 -12.07 8.80
CA PRO A 12 4.81 -13.23 8.70
C PRO A 12 5.70 -13.22 7.45
N ASN A 13 5.25 -12.57 6.38
CA ASN A 13 5.83 -12.67 5.04
C ASN A 13 6.15 -11.32 4.39
N GLY A 14 5.88 -10.20 5.06
CA GLY A 14 6.10 -8.86 4.54
C GLY A 14 4.92 -8.24 3.78
N TYR A 15 3.83 -8.98 3.55
CA TYR A 15 2.68 -8.49 2.81
C TYR A 15 1.56 -8.07 3.77
N ALA A 16 1.49 -6.77 4.05
CA ALA A 16 0.35 -6.17 4.74
C ALA A 16 -0.74 -5.82 3.71
N ASP A 17 -2.01 -5.86 4.14
CA ASP A 17 -3.17 -5.47 3.33
C ASP A 17 -3.15 -6.19 1.97
N ALA A 18 -3.12 -7.52 2.04
CA ALA A 18 -2.94 -8.39 0.88
C ALA A 18 -3.87 -9.60 0.95
N VAL A 19 -4.16 -10.18 -0.22
CA VAL A 19 -4.87 -11.46 -0.28
C VAL A 19 -3.91 -12.57 0.12
N TYR A 20 -4.29 -13.35 1.12
CA TYR A 20 -3.60 -14.56 1.52
C TYR A 20 -4.60 -15.70 1.61
N GLN A 21 -4.41 -16.70 0.74
CA GLN A 21 -5.38 -17.78 0.54
C GLN A 21 -6.77 -17.21 0.20
N ASP A 22 -7.77 -17.42 1.05
CA ASP A 22 -9.15 -17.00 0.83
C ASP A 22 -9.55 -15.74 1.62
N TRP A 23 -8.58 -15.02 2.21
CA TRP A 23 -8.83 -13.82 3.03
C TRP A 23 -8.08 -12.60 2.50
N PHE A 24 -8.64 -11.42 2.78
CA PHE A 24 -7.88 -10.18 2.78
C PHE A 24 -7.32 -9.99 4.18
N VAL A 25 -6.00 -10.04 4.33
CA VAL A 25 -5.36 -10.07 5.66
C VAL A 25 -4.64 -8.75 5.93
N MET A 26 -5.11 -8.07 6.97
CA MET A 26 -4.49 -6.88 7.56
C MET A 26 -3.32 -7.29 8.47
N PRO A 27 -2.31 -6.43 8.64
CA PRO A 27 -1.17 -6.71 9.51
C PRO A 27 -1.59 -6.76 10.99
N GLU A 28 -0.76 -7.40 11.82
CA GLU A 28 -0.82 -7.17 13.26
C GLU A 28 -0.27 -5.76 13.55
N GLU A 29 -1.05 -4.91 14.22
CA GLU A 29 -0.57 -3.62 14.69
C GLU A 29 0.04 -3.74 16.08
N ARG A 30 1.34 -3.45 16.18
CA ARG A 30 2.09 -3.51 17.44
C ARG A 30 2.53 -2.12 17.86
N HIS A 31 2.14 -1.73 19.08
CA HIS A 31 2.70 -0.54 19.71
C HIS A 31 4.00 -0.91 20.43
N MET A 32 5.13 -0.38 19.94
CA MET A 32 6.45 -0.69 20.51
C MET A 32 7.37 0.52 20.54
N PRO A 33 8.41 0.54 21.42
CA PRO A 33 9.39 1.61 21.42
C PRO A 33 10.09 1.72 20.07
N PHE A 34 10.23 2.93 19.54
CA PHE A 34 10.87 3.16 18.24
C PHE A 34 12.31 2.61 18.21
N SER A 35 13.05 2.72 19.32
CA SER A 35 14.38 2.12 19.47
C SER A 35 14.37 0.59 19.33
N ALA A 36 13.36 -0.10 19.87
CA ALA A 36 13.25 -1.55 19.72
C ALA A 36 12.98 -1.94 18.26
N PHE A 37 12.16 -1.15 17.56
CA PHE A 37 11.95 -1.32 16.12
C PHE A 37 13.24 -1.09 15.33
N LEU A 38 14.00 -0.03 15.65
CA LEU A 38 15.30 0.22 15.02
C LEU A 38 16.31 -0.90 15.30
N ASP A 39 16.32 -1.47 16.52
CA ASP A 39 17.22 -2.59 16.83
C ASP A 39 16.89 -3.86 16.02
N ILE A 40 15.62 -4.09 15.68
CA ILE A 40 15.19 -5.14 14.74
C ILE A 40 15.67 -4.81 13.33
N LEU A 41 15.41 -3.58 12.86
CA LEU A 41 15.80 -3.11 11.54
C LEU A 41 17.32 -3.16 11.34
N GLU A 42 18.11 -2.79 12.34
CA GLU A 42 19.57 -2.85 12.34
C GLU A 42 20.11 -4.27 12.60
N LYS A 43 19.23 -5.27 12.73
CA LYS A 43 19.55 -6.69 12.97
C LYS A 43 20.34 -6.94 14.25
N LYS A 44 20.20 -6.07 15.25
CA LYS A 44 20.76 -6.29 16.60
C LYS A 44 19.91 -7.28 17.39
N ILE A 45 18.61 -7.30 17.13
CA ILE A 45 17.64 -8.20 17.72
C ILE A 45 16.92 -8.94 16.60
N THR A 46 16.67 -10.23 16.80
CA THR A 46 15.83 -11.02 15.90
C THR A 46 14.43 -11.14 16.49
N SER A 47 13.41 -10.86 15.69
CA SER A 47 12.00 -11.02 16.06
C SER A 47 11.27 -11.70 14.90
N PRO A 48 10.32 -12.61 15.15
CA PRO A 48 9.55 -13.24 14.09
C PRO A 48 8.70 -12.22 13.34
N GLY A 49 8.63 -12.38 12.03
CA GLY A 49 7.89 -11.51 11.13
C GLY A 49 8.74 -10.43 10.46
N VAL A 50 8.05 -9.56 9.72
CA VAL A 50 8.58 -8.44 8.96
C VAL A 50 7.91 -7.17 9.47
N PHE A 51 8.71 -6.16 9.77
CA PHE A 51 8.29 -4.96 10.47
C PHE A 51 8.28 -3.74 9.53
N TYR A 52 7.19 -2.98 9.60
CA TYR A 52 7.02 -1.77 8.78
C TYR A 52 6.22 -0.70 9.52
N VAL A 53 6.79 0.49 9.68
CA VAL A 53 6.03 1.70 10.05
C VAL A 53 5.32 2.19 8.78
N GLN A 54 4.02 1.94 8.71
CA GLN A 54 3.20 2.17 7.51
C GLN A 54 1.82 2.79 7.77
N LYS A 55 1.55 3.30 8.97
CA LYS A 55 0.22 3.82 9.30
C LYS A 55 -0.12 5.07 8.49
N GLN A 56 -1.14 4.99 7.65
CA GLN A 56 -1.49 6.03 6.67
C GLN A 56 -2.61 6.97 7.18
N CYS A 57 -2.43 7.50 8.38
CA CYS A 57 -3.38 8.40 9.04
C CYS A 57 -2.67 9.63 9.60
N SER A 58 -1.84 10.29 8.79
CA SER A 58 -1.01 11.41 9.23
C SER A 58 -0.05 11.03 10.38
N ASN A 59 0.49 9.80 10.35
CA ASN A 59 1.33 9.31 11.44
C ASN A 59 2.59 10.18 11.66
N LEU A 60 3.06 10.93 10.66
CA LEU A 60 4.16 11.87 10.87
C LEU A 60 3.76 12.94 11.90
N THR A 61 2.58 13.53 11.77
CA THR A 61 2.14 14.61 12.66
C THR A 61 1.66 14.08 14.01
N GLU A 62 1.06 12.89 14.04
CA GLU A 62 0.52 12.28 15.26
C GLU A 62 1.57 11.51 16.07
N GLU A 63 2.37 10.67 15.43
CA GLU A 63 3.31 9.75 16.09
C GLU A 63 4.77 10.24 16.02
N PHE A 64 5.13 11.12 15.09
CA PHE A 64 6.49 11.67 14.94
C PHE A 64 6.58 13.20 14.89
N PRO A 65 5.88 13.99 15.75
CA PRO A 65 5.95 15.45 15.76
C PRO A 65 7.35 16.03 15.87
N GLU A 66 8.29 15.31 16.48
CA GLU A 66 9.69 15.73 16.58
C GLU A 66 10.41 15.79 15.22
N LEU A 67 9.90 15.09 14.20
CA LEU A 67 10.44 15.11 12.84
C LEU A 67 9.79 16.18 11.94
N ILE A 68 8.70 16.82 12.38
CA ILE A 68 8.00 17.83 11.56
C ILE A 68 8.94 19.00 11.22
N GLY A 69 9.89 19.35 12.10
CA GLY A 69 10.85 20.41 11.82
C GLY A 69 11.88 20.08 10.73
N ASP A 70 12.00 18.82 10.34
CA ASP A 70 12.99 18.33 9.37
C ASP A 70 12.39 18.16 7.96
N VAL A 71 11.08 18.32 7.80
CA VAL A 71 10.38 18.26 6.52
C VAL A 71 9.37 19.39 6.40
N GLU A 72 9.01 19.76 5.17
CA GLU A 72 7.93 20.72 4.98
C GLU A 72 6.58 20.10 5.38
N PRO A 73 5.66 20.84 6.02
CA PRO A 73 4.32 20.32 6.36
C PRO A 73 3.44 20.11 5.13
N GLU A 74 3.80 20.71 4.00
CA GLU A 74 3.14 20.59 2.71
C GLU A 74 4.17 20.78 1.58
N ILE A 75 3.78 20.51 0.33
CA ILE A 75 4.60 20.85 -0.84
C ILE A 75 4.00 22.11 -1.49
N PRO A 76 4.61 23.32 -1.31
CA PRO A 76 3.94 24.58 -1.60
C PRO A 76 3.42 24.71 -3.04
N TRP A 77 4.23 24.29 -4.03
CA TRP A 77 3.82 24.36 -5.43
C TRP A 77 2.67 23.41 -5.78
N MET A 78 2.55 22.27 -5.08
CA MET A 78 1.46 21.33 -5.29
C MET A 78 0.18 21.84 -4.65
N SER A 79 0.30 22.37 -3.43
CA SER A 79 -0.84 22.98 -2.74
C SER A 79 -1.39 24.18 -3.50
N GLU A 80 -0.53 25.00 -4.09
CA GLU A 80 -0.92 26.07 -5.01
C GLU A 80 -1.63 25.50 -6.25
N ALA A 81 -1.07 24.46 -6.88
CA ALA A 81 -1.62 23.86 -8.10
C ALA A 81 -2.99 23.19 -7.89
N LEU A 82 -3.19 22.52 -6.74
CA LEU A 82 -4.46 21.88 -6.39
C LEU A 82 -5.43 22.80 -5.66
N GLY A 83 -4.98 23.98 -5.21
CA GLY A 83 -5.77 24.92 -4.42
C GLY A 83 -6.20 24.38 -3.05
N LYS A 84 -5.46 23.40 -2.50
CA LYS A 84 -5.76 22.75 -1.21
C LYS A 84 -4.49 22.29 -0.50
N GLN A 85 -4.59 22.11 0.81
CA GLN A 85 -3.53 21.57 1.67
C GLN A 85 -3.59 20.03 1.65
N PRO A 86 -2.51 19.31 2.04
CA PRO A 86 -2.58 17.87 2.17
C PRO A 86 -3.52 17.46 3.32
N ASP A 87 -4.33 16.43 3.08
CA ASP A 87 -5.18 15.77 4.07
C ASP A 87 -4.35 14.97 5.07
N ALA A 88 -3.24 14.38 4.58
CA ALA A 88 -2.33 13.60 5.40
C ALA A 88 -0.88 13.73 4.97
N VAL A 89 0.01 13.65 5.97
CA VAL A 89 1.46 13.53 5.78
C VAL A 89 1.93 12.29 6.53
N ASN A 90 2.39 11.28 5.79
CA ASN A 90 2.76 9.99 6.38
C ASN A 90 4.27 9.76 6.35
N PHE A 91 4.78 9.18 7.42
CA PHE A 91 6.13 8.72 7.60
C PHE A 91 6.22 7.20 7.38
N TRP A 92 7.25 6.78 6.65
CA TRP A 92 7.47 5.39 6.26
C TRP A 92 8.88 4.96 6.62
N LEU A 93 9.00 3.81 7.31
CA LEU A 93 10.27 3.17 7.59
C LEU A 93 10.07 1.66 7.78
N GLY A 94 10.73 0.83 6.98
CA GLY A 94 10.54 -0.62 7.02
C GLY A 94 11.70 -1.45 6.49
N GLU A 95 11.56 -2.76 6.68
CA GLU A 95 12.47 -3.76 6.13
C GLU A 95 12.31 -3.91 4.61
N SER A 96 13.34 -4.42 3.92
CA SER A 96 13.28 -4.65 2.47
C SER A 96 12.23 -5.69 2.06
N SER A 97 11.88 -6.58 2.99
CA SER A 97 10.88 -7.63 2.76
C SER A 97 9.45 -7.10 2.91
N ALA A 98 9.24 -5.90 3.45
CA ALA A 98 7.90 -5.31 3.55
C ALA A 98 7.47 -4.79 2.17
N VAL A 99 6.36 -5.32 1.67
CA VAL A 99 5.82 -5.06 0.33
C VAL A 99 4.38 -4.58 0.47
N THR A 100 4.06 -3.50 -0.23
CA THR A 100 2.67 -3.03 -0.37
C THR A 100 2.08 -3.64 -1.63
N SER A 101 1.00 -4.42 -1.45
CA SER A 101 0.33 -5.13 -2.54
C SER A 101 -0.28 -4.17 -3.58
N LEU A 102 -0.64 -4.67 -4.76
CA LEU A 102 -1.19 -3.84 -5.83
C LEU A 102 -2.56 -3.28 -5.41
N HIS A 103 -2.67 -1.96 -5.33
CA HIS A 103 -3.91 -1.25 -4.95
C HIS A 103 -3.94 0.14 -5.57
N LYS A 104 -5.00 0.92 -5.34
CA LYS A 104 -5.12 2.31 -5.78
C LYS A 104 -5.73 3.19 -4.69
N ASP A 105 -5.36 4.47 -4.70
CA ASP A 105 -5.87 5.47 -3.76
C ASP A 105 -6.74 6.52 -4.45
N HIS A 106 -7.55 7.23 -3.67
CA HIS A 106 -8.31 8.40 -4.10
C HIS A 106 -7.58 9.72 -3.78
N TYR A 107 -6.25 9.67 -3.76
CA TYR A 107 -5.40 10.80 -3.40
C TYR A 107 -4.41 11.12 -4.51
N GLU A 108 -4.14 12.41 -4.71
CA GLU A 108 -2.94 12.86 -5.40
C GLU A 108 -1.77 12.71 -4.43
N ASN A 109 -0.82 11.83 -4.77
CA ASN A 109 0.24 11.41 -3.84
C ASN A 109 1.61 11.92 -4.27
N LEU A 110 2.25 12.75 -3.44
CA LEU A 110 3.66 13.11 -3.60
C LEU A 110 4.51 12.26 -2.67
N TYR A 111 5.22 11.29 -3.24
CA TYR A 111 6.04 10.32 -2.52
C TYR A 111 7.51 10.72 -2.54
N CYS A 112 8.05 11.13 -1.39
CA CYS A 112 9.41 11.66 -1.25
C CYS A 112 10.30 10.63 -0.54
N VAL A 113 11.39 10.21 -1.19
CA VAL A 113 12.34 9.28 -0.56
C VAL A 113 13.46 10.09 0.10
N ILE A 114 13.61 9.93 1.41
CA ILE A 114 14.61 10.64 2.21
C ILE A 114 15.92 9.83 2.25
N SER A 115 15.82 8.52 2.45
CA SER A 115 16.96 7.60 2.50
C SER A 115 16.60 6.25 1.90
N GLY A 116 17.53 5.63 1.17
CA GLY A 116 17.30 4.40 0.44
C GLY A 116 16.63 4.62 -0.91
N GLU A 117 15.85 3.63 -1.35
CA GLU A 117 15.10 3.66 -2.60
C GLU A 117 13.77 2.89 -2.50
N LYS A 118 12.80 3.35 -3.29
CA LYS A 118 11.48 2.74 -3.47
C LYS A 118 11.32 2.29 -4.91
N HIS A 119 10.82 1.08 -5.13
CA HIS A 119 10.56 0.53 -6.46
C HIS A 119 9.04 0.42 -6.66
N PHE A 120 8.52 1.13 -7.64
CA PHE A 120 7.11 1.15 -7.98
C PHE A 120 6.86 0.35 -9.26
N LEU A 121 5.86 -0.52 -9.22
CA LEU A 121 5.19 -1.05 -10.40
C LEU A 121 3.81 -0.40 -10.48
N LEU A 122 3.53 0.26 -11.59
CA LEU A 122 2.38 1.13 -11.78
C LEU A 122 1.52 0.65 -12.94
N HIS A 123 0.20 0.70 -12.79
CA HIS A 123 -0.74 0.62 -13.90
C HIS A 123 -1.65 1.85 -13.93
N PRO A 124 -1.93 2.40 -15.13
CA PRO A 124 -2.88 3.48 -15.25
C PRO A 124 -4.31 3.01 -14.90
N PRO A 125 -5.21 3.92 -14.48
CA PRO A 125 -6.60 3.57 -14.19
C PRO A 125 -7.33 2.88 -15.36
N SER A 126 -6.88 3.14 -16.59
CA SER A 126 -7.41 2.53 -17.81
C SER A 126 -7.10 1.03 -17.96
N ASP A 127 -6.12 0.50 -17.23
CA ASP A 127 -5.80 -0.94 -17.22
C ASP A 127 -6.80 -1.74 -16.36
N ARG A 128 -7.74 -1.07 -15.69
CA ARG A 128 -8.76 -1.70 -14.84
C ARG A 128 -9.45 -2.93 -15.46
N PRO A 129 -9.82 -2.98 -16.76
CA PRO A 129 -10.41 -4.17 -17.37
C PRO A 129 -9.54 -5.44 -17.30
N PHE A 130 -8.23 -5.27 -17.15
CA PHE A 130 -7.25 -6.36 -17.13
C PHE A 130 -6.71 -6.65 -15.71
N ILE A 131 -7.12 -5.88 -14.71
CA ILE A 131 -6.73 -6.05 -13.31
C ILE A 131 -7.88 -6.75 -12.58
N PRO A 132 -7.69 -7.97 -12.05
CA PRO A 132 -8.74 -8.72 -11.39
C PRO A 132 -9.09 -8.11 -10.04
N TYR A 133 -10.38 -8.15 -9.69
CA TYR A 133 -10.89 -7.82 -8.35
C TYR A 133 -11.80 -8.95 -7.90
N GLU A 134 -11.62 -9.37 -6.64
CA GLU A 134 -12.45 -10.38 -5.98
C GLU A 134 -12.84 -9.90 -4.59
N LEU A 135 -13.89 -10.49 -4.01
CA LEU A 135 -14.39 -10.14 -2.68
C LEU A 135 -13.90 -11.14 -1.64
N TYR A 136 -13.16 -10.65 -0.65
CA TYR A 136 -12.56 -11.48 0.41
C TYR A 136 -13.13 -11.14 1.79
N PRO A 137 -13.42 -12.14 2.65
CA PRO A 137 -13.61 -11.87 4.06
C PRO A 137 -12.34 -11.23 4.65
N PRO A 138 -12.47 -10.13 5.41
CA PRO A 138 -11.34 -9.50 6.07
C PRO A 138 -10.88 -10.33 7.27
N ALA A 139 -9.57 -10.34 7.49
CA ALA A 139 -8.94 -10.96 8.64
C ALA A 139 -7.73 -10.14 9.09
N THR A 140 -7.22 -10.40 10.28
CA THR A 140 -6.01 -9.75 10.82
C THR A 140 -5.03 -10.81 11.29
N TYR A 141 -3.74 -10.59 11.03
CA TYR A 141 -2.70 -11.40 11.65
C TYR A 141 -2.66 -11.20 13.17
N HIS A 142 -2.38 -12.27 13.90
CA HIS A 142 -2.18 -12.25 15.34
C HIS A 142 -1.00 -13.16 15.71
N ILE A 143 0.01 -12.62 16.39
CA ILE A 143 1.12 -13.42 16.92
C ILE A 143 0.71 -14.17 18.20
N SER A 144 0.91 -15.47 18.20
CA SER A 144 0.77 -16.33 19.38
C SER A 144 1.98 -16.23 20.30
N GLU A 145 1.84 -16.66 21.55
CA GLU A 145 2.92 -16.60 22.56
C GLU A 145 4.21 -17.34 22.14
N ASP A 146 4.07 -18.34 21.26
CA ASP A 146 5.17 -19.13 20.70
C ASP A 146 5.85 -18.46 19.48
N GLY A 147 5.37 -17.29 19.05
CA GLY A 147 5.88 -16.53 17.91
C GLY A 147 5.30 -16.94 16.55
N SER A 148 4.33 -17.86 16.52
CA SER A 148 3.60 -18.21 15.29
C SER A 148 2.54 -17.16 14.94
N PHE A 149 2.17 -17.07 13.67
CA PHE A 149 1.14 -16.13 13.19
C PHE A 149 -0.15 -16.88 12.86
N ASP A 150 -1.22 -16.49 13.55
CA ASP A 150 -2.58 -16.93 13.29
C ASP A 150 -3.34 -15.87 12.47
N ILE A 151 -4.39 -16.30 11.76
CA ILE A 151 -5.28 -15.42 11.02
C ILE A 151 -6.63 -15.40 11.74
N LEU A 152 -7.03 -14.22 12.21
CA LEU A 152 -8.29 -14.00 12.90
C LEU A 152 -9.27 -13.32 11.94
N GLU A 153 -10.26 -14.07 11.47
CA GLU A 153 -11.34 -13.54 10.63
C GLU A 153 -12.23 -12.55 11.41
N ASP A 154 -12.51 -11.39 10.82
CA ASP A 154 -13.57 -10.50 11.31
C ASP A 154 -14.92 -10.92 10.73
N LYS A 155 -15.64 -11.75 11.49
CA LYS A 155 -16.95 -12.30 11.10
C LYS A 155 -18.06 -11.26 11.01
N THR A 156 -17.82 -10.04 11.50
CA THR A 156 -18.82 -8.96 11.52
C THR A 156 -18.65 -7.98 10.37
N ALA A 157 -17.48 -7.96 9.74
CA ALA A 157 -17.17 -7.07 8.65
C ALA A 157 -17.67 -7.59 7.30
N GLU A 158 -18.02 -6.65 6.42
CA GLU A 158 -18.35 -6.96 5.03
C GLU A 158 -17.11 -7.40 4.25
N LYS A 159 -17.32 -8.17 3.17
CA LYS A 159 -16.21 -8.57 2.30
C LYS A 159 -15.57 -7.37 1.63
N VAL A 160 -14.26 -7.36 1.57
CA VAL A 160 -13.46 -6.30 0.97
C VAL A 160 -13.11 -6.66 -0.48
N PRO A 161 -13.37 -5.77 -1.45
CA PRO A 161 -12.87 -5.95 -2.81
C PRO A 161 -11.36 -5.71 -2.85
N TRP A 162 -10.58 -6.70 -3.26
CA TRP A 162 -9.13 -6.56 -3.40
C TRP A 162 -8.59 -7.24 -4.66
N ILE A 163 -7.36 -6.86 -5.04
CA ILE A 163 -6.64 -7.43 -6.18
C ILE A 163 -5.85 -8.66 -5.69
N PRO A 164 -6.18 -9.88 -6.14
CA PRO A 164 -5.48 -11.10 -5.72
C PRO A 164 -4.19 -11.39 -6.48
N LEU A 165 -3.94 -10.64 -7.55
CA LEU A 165 -2.81 -10.87 -8.43
C LEU A 165 -1.54 -10.23 -7.87
N ASP A 166 -0.47 -11.01 -7.75
CA ASP A 166 0.90 -10.50 -7.57
C ASP A 166 1.44 -10.01 -8.93
N PRO A 167 1.68 -8.71 -9.13
CA PRO A 167 2.15 -8.20 -10.42
C PRO A 167 3.62 -8.55 -10.72
N LEU A 168 4.38 -9.05 -9.74
CA LEU A 168 5.74 -9.54 -9.94
C LEU A 168 5.79 -10.98 -10.43
N ASN A 169 4.79 -11.78 -10.07
CA ASN A 169 4.65 -13.17 -10.48
C ASN A 169 3.17 -13.53 -10.72
N PRO A 170 2.56 -12.98 -11.80
CA PRO A 170 1.12 -13.12 -12.01
C PRO A 170 0.73 -14.56 -12.36
N ASP A 171 -0.33 -15.08 -11.72
CA ASP A 171 -0.95 -16.34 -12.14
C ASP A 171 -1.78 -16.12 -13.41
N LEU A 172 -1.10 -16.15 -14.56
CA LEU A 172 -1.71 -15.96 -15.88
C LEU A 172 -2.61 -17.14 -16.30
N LYS A 173 -2.63 -18.25 -15.56
CA LYS A 173 -3.61 -19.31 -15.80
C LYS A 173 -4.95 -18.93 -15.21
N ARG A 174 -4.95 -18.30 -14.03
CA ARG A 174 -6.16 -17.81 -13.37
C ARG A 174 -6.62 -16.45 -13.91
N TYR A 175 -5.69 -15.58 -14.30
CA TYR A 175 -5.96 -14.22 -14.76
C TYR A 175 -5.27 -13.91 -16.11
N PRO A 176 -5.63 -14.61 -17.20
CA PRO A 176 -4.97 -14.45 -18.50
C PRO A 176 -5.09 -13.04 -19.09
N GLU A 177 -6.14 -12.30 -18.77
CA GLU A 177 -6.38 -10.94 -19.24
C GLU A 177 -5.31 -9.95 -18.78
N TYR A 178 -4.65 -10.22 -17.64
CA TYR A 178 -3.58 -9.37 -17.12
C TYR A 178 -2.40 -9.24 -18.10
N THR A 179 -2.23 -10.18 -19.04
CA THR A 179 -1.24 -10.06 -20.13
C THR A 179 -1.46 -8.85 -21.04
N GLN A 180 -2.66 -8.28 -21.05
CA GLN A 180 -3.00 -7.08 -21.82
C GLN A 180 -2.68 -5.78 -21.07
N ALA A 181 -2.52 -5.85 -19.74
CA ALA A 181 -2.09 -4.71 -18.94
C ALA A 181 -0.62 -4.36 -19.23
N LYS A 182 -0.28 -3.08 -19.13
CA LYS A 182 1.07 -2.57 -19.46
C LYS A 182 1.67 -1.88 -18.25
N PRO A 183 2.40 -2.60 -17.39
CA PRO A 183 2.98 -2.01 -16.20
C PRO A 183 4.09 -1.02 -16.57
N LEU A 184 4.10 0.13 -15.90
CA LEU A 184 5.23 1.05 -15.84
C LEU A 184 6.06 0.71 -14.59
N ARG A 185 7.37 0.87 -14.67
CA ARG A 185 8.27 0.65 -13.52
C ARG A 185 9.15 1.88 -13.34
N CYS A 186 9.26 2.35 -12.11
CA CYS A 186 10.22 3.39 -11.75
C CYS A 186 10.86 3.09 -10.39
N THR A 187 12.02 3.68 -10.17
CA THR A 187 12.70 3.66 -8.87
C THR A 187 12.88 5.10 -8.44
N VAL A 188 12.49 5.39 -7.20
CA VAL A 188 12.61 6.70 -6.57
C VAL A 188 13.70 6.57 -5.51
N LYS A 189 14.77 7.36 -5.66
CA LYS A 189 15.96 7.32 -4.81
C LYS A 189 15.94 8.46 -3.80
N SER A 190 16.87 8.40 -2.85
CA SER A 190 17.08 9.46 -1.86
C SER A 190 17.20 10.85 -2.50
N GLY A 191 16.36 11.78 -2.07
CA GLY A 191 16.26 13.14 -2.60
C GLY A 191 15.32 13.30 -3.81
N GLU A 192 14.75 12.21 -4.33
CA GLU A 192 13.77 12.25 -5.42
C GLU A 192 12.32 12.23 -4.88
N MET A 193 11.42 12.76 -5.70
CA MET A 193 9.98 12.79 -5.44
C MET A 193 9.25 12.19 -6.65
N LEU A 194 8.32 11.28 -6.37
CA LEU A 194 7.37 10.76 -7.35
C LEU A 194 6.01 11.40 -7.14
N TYR A 195 5.47 12.02 -8.18
CA TYR A 195 4.04 12.27 -8.26
C TYR A 195 3.34 11.00 -8.76
N LEU A 196 2.57 10.38 -7.87
CA LEU A 196 1.72 9.24 -8.14
C LEU A 196 0.27 9.74 -8.23
N PRO A 197 -0.31 9.83 -9.45
CA PRO A 197 -1.63 10.43 -9.62
C PRO A 197 -2.74 9.59 -9.02
N SER A 198 -3.85 10.24 -8.66
CA SER A 198 -5.04 9.57 -8.14
C SER A 198 -5.52 8.43 -9.05
N LEU A 199 -6.05 7.37 -8.42
CA LEU A 199 -6.55 6.14 -9.04
C LEU A 199 -5.52 5.24 -9.73
N TRP A 200 -4.23 5.61 -9.79
CA TRP A 200 -3.20 4.75 -10.35
C TRP A 200 -2.98 3.53 -9.47
N PHE A 201 -2.99 2.36 -10.08
CA PHE A 201 -2.66 1.14 -9.37
C PHE A 201 -1.16 1.10 -9.16
N HIS A 202 -0.73 0.77 -7.95
CA HIS A 202 0.67 0.74 -7.60
C HIS A 202 0.99 -0.39 -6.62
N HIS A 203 2.14 -1.02 -6.84
CA HIS A 203 2.76 -2.02 -5.99
C HIS A 203 4.15 -1.52 -5.62
N VAL A 204 4.52 -1.59 -4.34
CA VAL A 204 5.70 -0.91 -3.81
C VAL A 204 6.63 -1.88 -3.10
N GLN A 205 7.89 -1.89 -3.51
CA GLN A 205 9.01 -2.50 -2.78
C GLN A 205 9.98 -1.42 -2.33
N GLN A 206 10.89 -1.76 -1.41
CA GLN A 206 11.83 -0.81 -0.82
C GLN A 206 13.17 -1.44 -0.49
N SER A 207 14.22 -0.62 -0.46
CA SER A 207 15.49 -1.02 0.14
C SER A 207 15.34 -1.19 1.66
N HIS A 208 16.22 -1.98 2.27
CA HIS A 208 16.19 -2.21 3.72
C HIS A 208 16.42 -0.91 4.49
N GLY A 209 15.53 -0.59 5.43
CA GLY A 209 15.59 0.65 6.20
C GLY A 209 15.35 1.91 5.38
N CYS A 210 14.63 1.80 4.25
CA CYS A 210 14.20 2.96 3.47
C CYS A 210 13.37 3.91 4.33
N ILE A 211 13.69 5.21 4.30
CA ILE A 211 12.92 6.28 4.93
C ILE A 211 12.25 7.10 3.84
N ALA A 212 10.92 7.26 3.93
CA ALA A 212 10.16 8.09 3.01
C ALA A 212 9.08 8.89 3.75
N VAL A 213 8.68 10.01 3.15
CA VAL A 213 7.54 10.81 3.57
C VAL A 213 6.65 11.01 2.36
N ASN A 214 5.33 10.88 2.53
CA ASN A 214 4.39 11.16 1.45
C ASN A 214 3.31 12.15 1.89
N TYR A 215 2.84 12.93 0.92
CA TYR A 215 1.78 13.92 1.10
C TYR A 215 0.57 13.50 0.27
N TRP A 216 -0.57 13.38 0.93
CA TRP A 216 -1.85 13.03 0.31
C TRP A 216 -2.75 14.23 0.23
N TYR A 217 -3.21 14.54 -0.98
CA TYR A 217 -4.20 15.57 -1.26
C TYR A 217 -5.44 14.89 -1.85
N ASP A 218 -6.62 15.09 -1.26
CA ASP A 218 -7.85 14.45 -1.77
C ASP A 218 -8.05 14.80 -3.25
N MET A 219 -8.37 13.79 -4.04
CA MET A 219 -8.52 13.98 -5.48
C MET A 219 -9.74 14.87 -5.79
N GLU A 220 -9.72 15.49 -6.98
CA GLU A 220 -10.93 16.11 -7.50
C GLU A 220 -11.87 15.03 -8.06
N TYR A 221 -13.09 14.96 -7.54
CA TYR A 221 -14.14 14.04 -8.01
C TYR A 221 -14.82 14.58 -9.27
N ASP A 222 -14.03 14.66 -10.35
CA ASP A 222 -14.43 15.25 -11.62
C ASP A 222 -14.94 14.20 -12.64
N LEU A 223 -14.91 14.58 -13.92
CA LEU A 223 -15.32 13.72 -15.02
C LEU A 223 -14.44 12.45 -15.13
N LYS A 224 -13.14 12.51 -14.80
CA LYS A 224 -12.24 11.34 -14.83
C LYS A 224 -12.70 10.30 -13.81
N TYR A 225 -13.07 10.73 -12.61
CA TYR A 225 -13.62 9.83 -11.59
C TYR A 225 -14.92 9.18 -12.06
N SER A 226 -15.84 9.96 -12.63
CA SER A 226 -17.10 9.45 -13.19
C SER A 226 -16.87 8.41 -14.30
N TYR A 227 -15.92 8.66 -15.21
CA TYR A 227 -15.53 7.70 -16.24
C TYR A 227 -14.89 6.44 -15.67
N TYR A 228 -14.04 6.58 -14.65
CA TYR A 228 -13.45 5.44 -13.98
C TYR A 228 -14.51 4.56 -13.32
N GLN A 229 -15.49 5.15 -12.63
CA GLN A 229 -16.59 4.40 -12.02
C GLN A 229 -17.44 3.65 -13.06
N LEU A 230 -17.68 4.27 -14.22
CA LEU A 230 -18.34 3.60 -15.34
C LEU A 230 -17.50 2.43 -15.86
N LEU A 231 -16.19 2.63 -16.08
CA LEU A 231 -15.27 1.60 -16.56
C LEU A 231 -15.21 0.40 -15.59
N ASP A 232 -15.07 0.66 -14.29
CA ASP A 232 -15.06 -0.36 -13.24
C ASP A 232 -16.38 -1.14 -13.20
N SER A 233 -17.52 -0.44 -13.27
CA SER A 233 -18.84 -1.06 -13.27
C SER A 233 -19.07 -1.94 -14.49
N LEU A 234 -18.71 -1.46 -15.69
CA LEU A 234 -18.82 -2.23 -16.93
C LEU A 234 -17.91 -3.45 -16.93
N THR A 235 -16.70 -3.33 -16.37
CA THR A 235 -15.76 -4.45 -16.25
C THR A 235 -16.36 -5.57 -15.41
N LYS A 236 -16.93 -5.23 -14.24
CA LYS A 236 -17.58 -6.20 -13.34
C LYS A 236 -18.75 -6.95 -14.01
N VAL A 237 -19.50 -6.28 -14.88
CA VAL A 237 -20.64 -6.89 -15.62
C VAL A 237 -20.16 -7.76 -16.78
N ALA A 238 -19.05 -7.40 -17.44
CA ALA A 238 -18.54 -8.12 -18.61
C ALA A 238 -17.83 -9.44 -18.23
N GLN A 239 -17.22 -9.51 -17.05
CA GLN A 239 -16.38 -10.63 -16.63
C GLN A 239 -17.12 -12.00 -16.64
N PRO A 240 -18.33 -12.15 -16.09
CA PRO A 240 -19.08 -13.42 -16.15
C PRO A 240 -19.51 -13.83 -17.57
N ILE A 241 -19.70 -12.86 -18.47
CA ILE A 241 -20.12 -13.10 -19.85
C ILE A 241 -18.97 -13.73 -20.64
N LEU A 242 -17.75 -13.24 -20.43
CA LEU A 242 -16.55 -13.79 -21.05
C LEU A 242 -16.26 -15.21 -20.54
N ASP A 243 -16.32 -15.45 -19.23
CA ASP A 243 -16.09 -16.77 -18.62
C ASP A 243 -17.03 -17.88 -19.15
N SER A 244 -18.25 -17.51 -19.55
CA SER A 244 -19.23 -18.43 -20.13
C SER A 244 -18.98 -18.76 -21.61
N SER A 245 -18.28 -17.88 -22.34
CA SER A 245 -18.03 -18.03 -23.78
C SER A 245 -16.77 -18.84 -24.13
N TRP A 246 -15.88 -19.07 -23.16
CA TRP A 246 -14.66 -19.87 -23.33
C TRP A 246 -14.80 -21.32 -22.83
N ASN A 247 -15.94 -21.67 -22.22
CA ASN A 247 -16.27 -23.02 -21.76
C ASN A 247 -17.22 -23.78 -22.73
N SER A 248 -17.37 -23.31 -23.98
CA SER A 248 -18.17 -23.95 -25.04
C SER A 248 -17.33 -24.37 -26.23
#